data_AF-A0A015KFN1-F1
#
_entry.id   AF-A0A015KFN1-F1
#
_cell.length_a   1.000
_cell.length_b   1.000
_cell.length_c   1.000
_cell.angle_alpha   90.00
_cell.angle_beta   90.00
_cell.angle_gamma   90.00
#
_symmetry.space_group_name_H-M   'P 1'
#
loop_
_entity.id
_entity.type
_entity.pdbx_description
1 polymer ?
#
loop_
_entity_poly.entity_id
_entity_poly.type
_entity_poly.pdbx_seq_one_letter_code
_entity_poly.pdbx_strand_id
1 'polypeptide(L)'
;MVHRDFHPGNILFNKLILDEKNTTIYIADMGLCGQVDDLDETKIYGVMPYVAPEVLRGKPYTISADIYSFGMIMYFTATGRQPFANREHDFNLMLEICKENIRPEINEQEAPRFYIDLMKRCWSSDPDSRPDVSELESLFFDFLDDPGIEDQLKEADEYRRALIENNQSTHSSTYSKAICVSRILDTSELEGQLDEMII
;
A
#
# COMPACT_ATOMS: atom_id res chain seq x y z
N MET A 1 -2.17 18.37 3.95
CA MET A 1 -0.83 17.87 4.36
C MET A 1 -0.68 16.48 3.78
N VAL A 2 0.48 16.15 3.24
CA VAL A 2 0.82 14.83 2.69
C VAL A 2 1.97 14.21 3.47
N HIS A 3 2.00 12.88 3.61
CA HIS A 3 3.02 12.15 4.37
C HIS A 3 4.27 11.81 3.54
N ARG A 4 4.08 11.42 2.28
CA ARG A 4 5.15 11.07 1.30
C ARG A 4 5.89 9.76 1.52
N ASP A 5 5.99 9.29 2.76
CA ASP A 5 6.58 7.99 3.08
C ASP A 5 5.61 7.12 3.91
N PHE A 6 4.38 6.97 3.45
CA PHE A 6 3.37 6.23 4.21
C PHE A 6 3.49 4.73 3.94
N HIS A 7 3.95 3.97 4.93
CA HIS A 7 4.08 2.51 4.84
C HIS A 7 3.99 1.90 6.24
N PRO A 8 3.87 0.56 6.39
CA PRO A 8 3.67 -0.08 7.70
C PRO A 8 4.78 0.20 8.72
N GLY A 9 6.01 0.51 8.28
CA GLY A 9 7.11 0.86 9.18
C GLY A 9 6.94 2.21 9.87
N ASN A 10 6.09 3.08 9.33
CA ASN A 10 5.74 4.38 9.90
C ASN A 10 4.39 4.35 10.64
N ILE A 11 3.86 3.15 10.94
CA ILE A 11 2.67 2.95 11.77
C ILE A 11 3.11 2.35 13.12
N LEU A 12 2.93 3.10 14.19
CA LEU A 12 3.34 2.72 15.53
C LEU A 12 2.14 2.38 16.42
N PHE A 13 2.33 1.39 17.29
CA PHE A 13 1.35 1.00 18.30
C PHE A 13 1.88 1.38 19.69
N ASN A 14 1.03 1.92 20.56
CA ASN A 14 1.44 2.20 21.96
C ASN A 14 1.68 0.93 22.81
N LYS A 15 1.31 -0.25 22.30
CA LYS A 15 1.36 -1.52 23.02
C LYS A 15 1.83 -2.65 22.11
N LEU A 16 2.52 -3.62 22.71
CA LEU A 16 2.94 -4.86 22.05
C LEU A 16 1.80 -5.86 21.88
N ILE A 17 0.86 -5.88 22.83
CA ILE A 17 -0.34 -6.71 22.76
C ILE A 17 -1.49 -5.78 22.40
N LEU A 18 -2.09 -6.05 21.24
CA LEU A 18 -3.22 -5.30 20.73
C LEU A 18 -4.47 -5.71 21.51
N ASP A 19 -5.17 -4.72 22.03
CA ASP A 19 -6.51 -4.80 22.60
C ASP A 19 -7.38 -3.80 21.85
N GLU A 20 -8.49 -4.26 21.29
CA GLU A 20 -9.42 -3.47 20.48
C GLU A 20 -9.86 -2.17 21.17
N LYS A 21 -9.94 -2.18 22.51
CA LYS A 21 -10.47 -1.02 23.27
C LYS A 21 -9.40 -0.03 23.73
N ASN A 22 -8.15 -0.44 23.80
CA ASN A 22 -7.09 0.36 24.44
C ASN A 22 -5.80 0.46 23.62
N THR A 23 -5.84 0.09 22.34
CA THR A 23 -4.74 0.27 21.39
C THR A 23 -4.87 1.63 20.73
N THR A 24 -3.79 2.40 20.72
CA THR A 24 -3.71 3.64 19.95
C THR A 24 -2.67 3.47 18.86
N ILE A 25 -3.05 3.81 17.64
CA ILE A 25 -2.23 3.76 16.43
C ILE A 25 -1.75 5.18 16.14
N TYR A 26 -0.46 5.32 15.84
CA TYR A 26 0.17 6.59 15.49
C TYR A 26 0.81 6.48 14.12
N ILE A 27 0.65 7.53 13.32
CA ILE A 27 1.47 7.73 12.12
C ILE A 27 2.73 8.48 12.56
N ALA A 28 3.90 7.99 12.16
CA ALA A 28 5.22 8.49 12.56
C ALA A 28 6.06 8.90 11.35
N ASP A 29 7.26 9.42 11.61
CA ASP A 29 8.19 9.91 10.58
C ASP A 29 7.64 11.05 9.71
N MET A 30 7.29 12.15 10.38
CA MET A 30 6.79 13.37 9.73
C MET A 30 7.91 14.19 9.05
N GLY A 31 9.12 13.64 8.92
CA GLY A 31 10.30 14.36 8.40
C GLY A 31 10.17 14.77 6.93
N LEU A 32 9.26 14.14 6.20
CA LEU A 32 8.95 14.42 4.80
C LEU A 32 7.56 15.03 4.59
N CYS A 33 6.81 15.26 5.68
CA CYS A 33 5.48 15.83 5.59
C CYS A 33 5.51 17.28 5.09
N GLY A 34 4.53 17.66 4.28
CA GLY A 34 4.45 19.02 3.75
C GLY A 34 3.07 19.41 3.20
N GLN A 35 2.94 20.68 2.80
CA GLN A 35 1.84 21.12 1.96
C GLN A 35 2.12 20.69 0.51
N VAL A 36 1.07 20.52 -0.30
CA VAL A 36 1.21 20.07 -1.69
C VAL A 36 2.00 21.09 -2.54
N ASP A 37 1.88 22.39 -2.21
CA ASP A 37 2.40 23.50 -3.02
C ASP A 37 3.85 23.92 -2.68
N ASP A 38 4.47 23.34 -1.65
CA ASP A 38 5.74 23.80 -1.05
C ASP A 38 6.93 22.85 -1.31
N LEU A 39 6.84 21.98 -2.33
CA LEU A 39 7.66 20.77 -2.42
C LEU A 39 8.74 20.84 -3.51
N ASP A 40 9.95 20.42 -3.14
CA ASP A 40 11.02 20.10 -4.08
C ASP A 40 10.66 18.80 -4.84
N GLU A 41 10.25 18.95 -6.10
CA GLU A 41 9.76 17.89 -6.99
C GLU A 41 10.88 16.93 -7.44
N THR A 42 12.14 17.24 -7.15
CA THR A 42 13.31 16.60 -7.80
C THR A 42 13.68 15.22 -7.24
N LYS A 43 13.13 14.81 -6.09
CA LYS A 43 13.48 13.53 -5.46
C LYS A 43 12.27 12.81 -4.91
N ILE A 44 12.12 11.55 -5.32
CA ILE A 44 11.13 10.63 -4.80
C ILE A 44 11.76 9.83 -3.66
N TYR A 45 11.07 9.76 -2.53
CA TYR A 45 11.51 9.04 -1.34
C TYR A 45 10.42 8.06 -0.92
N GLY A 46 10.84 6.89 -0.46
CA GLY A 46 9.99 5.97 0.29
C GLY A 46 10.26 4.50 -0.03
N VAL A 47 9.30 3.65 0.31
CA VAL A 47 9.33 2.21 0.00
C VAL A 47 8.59 1.97 -1.32
N MET A 48 9.32 1.64 -2.40
CA MET A 48 8.81 1.69 -3.79
C MET A 48 7.40 1.11 -4.02
N PRO A 49 7.03 -0.10 -3.55
CA PRO A 49 5.68 -0.60 -3.76
C PRO A 49 4.55 0.24 -3.14
N TYR A 50 4.86 1.07 -2.14
CA TYR A 50 3.91 1.96 -1.47
C TYR A 50 3.86 3.34 -2.14
N VAL A 51 4.77 3.66 -3.06
CA VAL A 51 4.79 4.94 -3.78
C VAL A 51 3.84 4.89 -4.97
N ALA A 52 2.97 5.89 -5.10
CA ALA A 52 1.95 5.92 -6.14
C ALA A 52 2.56 5.98 -7.56
N PRO A 53 1.94 5.36 -8.59
CA PRO A 53 2.51 5.28 -9.93
C PRO A 53 2.72 6.65 -10.59
N GLU A 54 1.88 7.63 -10.32
CA GLU A 54 2.06 9.00 -10.80
C GLU A 54 3.29 9.67 -10.18
N VAL A 55 3.55 9.41 -8.90
CA VAL A 55 4.73 9.92 -8.19
C VAL A 55 5.99 9.24 -8.73
N LEU A 56 5.96 7.92 -8.95
CA LEU A 56 7.06 7.18 -9.59
C LEU A 56 7.38 7.68 -11.01
N ARG A 57 6.41 8.30 -11.70
CA ARG A 57 6.60 8.94 -13.01
C ARG A 57 7.03 10.41 -12.90
N GLY A 58 7.43 10.88 -11.72
CA GLY A 58 7.89 12.25 -11.50
C GLY A 58 6.77 13.30 -11.43
N LYS A 59 5.49 12.92 -11.34
CA LYS A 59 4.42 13.89 -11.11
C LYS A 59 4.43 14.38 -9.65
N PRO A 60 3.92 15.60 -9.38
CA PRO A 60 3.83 16.13 -8.02
C PRO A 60 3.07 15.20 -7.07
N TYR A 61 3.51 15.18 -5.81
CA TYR A 61 2.87 14.39 -4.77
C TYR A 61 1.53 15.02 -4.37
N THR A 62 0.49 14.19 -4.21
CA THR A 62 -0.87 14.64 -3.86
C THR A 62 -1.38 13.90 -2.63
N ILE A 63 -2.51 14.35 -2.08
CA ILE A 63 -3.21 13.61 -1.02
C ILE A 63 -3.62 12.21 -1.51
N SER A 64 -4.05 12.10 -2.79
CA SER A 64 -4.41 10.82 -3.38
C SER A 64 -3.23 9.84 -3.49
N ALA A 65 -1.97 10.31 -3.48
CA ALA A 65 -0.80 9.44 -3.42
C ALA A 65 -0.65 8.76 -2.05
N ASP A 66 -0.97 9.44 -0.93
CA ASP A 66 -1.03 8.79 0.39
C ASP A 66 -2.17 7.75 0.45
N ILE A 67 -3.28 7.97 -0.28
CA ILE A 67 -4.37 6.98 -0.40
C ILE A 67 -3.91 5.71 -1.14
N TYR A 68 -3.06 5.85 -2.16
CA TYR A 68 -2.43 4.70 -2.81
C TYR A 68 -1.59 3.89 -1.82
N SER A 69 -0.75 4.59 -1.06
CA SER A 69 0.07 3.98 0.00
C SER A 69 -0.80 3.25 1.03
N PHE A 70 -1.93 3.85 1.42
CA PHE A 70 -2.92 3.23 2.28
C PHE A 70 -3.49 1.93 1.68
N GLY A 71 -3.80 1.88 0.38
CA GLY A 71 -4.20 0.65 -0.30
C GLY A 71 -3.15 -0.47 -0.22
N MET A 72 -1.86 -0.12 -0.30
CA MET A 72 -0.77 -1.09 -0.13
C MET A 72 -0.58 -1.52 1.33
N ILE A 73 -0.86 -0.65 2.28
CA ILE A 73 -0.94 -0.98 3.72
C ILE A 73 -2.12 -1.93 3.98
N MET A 74 -3.26 -1.69 3.34
CA MET A 74 -4.42 -2.59 3.43
C MET A 74 -4.07 -4.00 2.94
N TYR A 75 -3.35 -4.11 1.83
CA TYR A 75 -2.83 -5.39 1.32
C TYR A 75 -1.92 -6.09 2.33
N PHE A 76 -0.95 -5.36 2.86
CA PHE A 76 -0.04 -5.89 3.89
C PHE A 76 -0.82 -6.37 5.12
N THR A 77 -1.84 -5.64 5.55
CA THR A 77 -2.66 -5.97 6.72
C THR A 77 -3.50 -7.22 6.50
N ALA A 78 -4.12 -7.35 5.31
CA ALA A 78 -4.90 -8.52 4.96
C ALA A 78 -4.04 -9.79 4.87
N THR A 79 -2.88 -9.68 4.23
CA THR A 79 -2.13 -10.87 3.81
C THR A 79 -0.92 -11.20 4.69
N GLY A 80 -0.42 -10.22 5.46
CA GLY A 80 0.88 -10.29 6.14
C GLY A 80 2.08 -10.26 5.17
N ARG A 81 1.85 -10.10 3.87
CA ARG A 81 2.88 -10.15 2.81
C ARG A 81 3.30 -8.75 2.40
N GLN A 82 4.60 -8.56 2.19
CA GLN A 82 5.09 -7.33 1.54
C GLN A 82 4.57 -7.28 0.10
N PRO A 83 4.07 -6.13 -0.39
CA PRO A 83 3.75 -5.95 -1.79
C PRO A 83 4.95 -6.36 -2.66
N PHE A 84 4.72 -7.26 -3.63
CA PHE A 84 5.75 -7.80 -4.52
C PHE A 84 6.94 -8.50 -3.82
N ALA A 85 6.72 -9.12 -2.66
CA ALA A 85 7.77 -9.81 -1.87
C ALA A 85 8.60 -10.85 -2.64
N ASN A 86 8.06 -11.37 -3.76
CA ASN A 86 8.68 -12.36 -4.62
C ASN A 86 9.59 -11.76 -5.71
N ARG A 87 9.82 -10.44 -5.70
CA ARG A 87 10.57 -9.72 -6.74
C ARG A 87 11.63 -8.80 -6.17
N GLU A 88 12.56 -8.39 -7.02
CA GLU A 88 13.49 -7.31 -6.70
C GLU A 88 12.74 -5.98 -6.76
N HIS A 89 12.98 -5.10 -5.80
CA HIS A 89 12.44 -3.73 -5.84
C HIS A 89 13.36 -2.82 -6.68
N ASP A 90 13.47 -3.16 -7.96
CA ASP A 90 14.33 -2.50 -8.96
C ASP A 90 13.53 -1.66 -9.96
N PHE A 91 14.23 -1.14 -10.97
CA PHE A 91 13.64 -0.34 -12.05
C PHE A 91 12.60 -1.13 -12.86
N ASN A 92 12.80 -2.43 -13.09
CA ASN A 92 11.86 -3.26 -13.86
C ASN A 92 10.51 -3.36 -13.13
N LEU A 93 10.52 -3.62 -11.82
CA LEU A 93 9.28 -3.62 -11.04
C LEU A 93 8.58 -2.26 -11.09
N MET A 94 9.34 -1.16 -10.99
CA MET A 94 8.80 0.19 -11.10
C MET A 94 8.14 0.44 -12.46
N LEU A 95 8.79 0.02 -13.56
CA LEU A 95 8.25 0.08 -14.91
C LEU A 95 6.94 -0.71 -15.03
N GLU A 96 6.88 -1.92 -14.50
CA GLU A 96 5.67 -2.74 -14.61
C GLU A 96 4.51 -2.18 -13.78
N ILE A 97 4.77 -1.63 -12.59
CA ILE A 97 3.76 -0.92 -11.78
C ILE A 97 3.20 0.27 -12.58
N CYS A 98 4.07 1.03 -13.25
CA CYS A 98 3.71 2.23 -13.98
C CYS A 98 3.13 1.97 -15.38
N LYS A 99 3.58 0.96 -16.12
CA LYS A 99 3.20 0.72 -17.52
C LYS A 99 2.17 -0.39 -17.64
N GLU A 100 2.42 -1.51 -16.98
CA GLU A 100 1.58 -2.71 -17.05
C GLU A 100 0.48 -2.72 -15.98
N ASN A 101 0.51 -1.74 -15.07
CA ASN A 101 -0.44 -1.57 -13.99
C ASN A 101 -0.53 -2.82 -13.09
N ILE A 102 0.59 -3.52 -12.89
CA ILE A 102 0.61 -4.69 -12.02
C ILE A 102 0.31 -4.30 -10.57
N ARG A 103 -0.34 -5.20 -9.83
CA ARG A 103 -0.62 -5.09 -8.40
C ARG A 103 -0.32 -6.42 -7.71
N PRO A 104 -0.05 -6.43 -6.39
CA PRO A 104 0.12 -7.67 -5.64
C PRO A 104 -1.12 -8.56 -5.75
N GLU A 105 -0.90 -9.87 -5.93
CA GLU A 105 -1.98 -10.85 -5.99
C GLU A 105 -2.57 -11.12 -4.61
N ILE A 106 -3.91 -11.13 -4.55
CA ILE A 106 -4.71 -11.48 -3.38
C ILE A 106 -5.84 -12.42 -3.81
N ASN A 107 -6.07 -13.46 -3.03
CA ASN A 107 -7.16 -14.41 -3.20
C ASN A 107 -8.41 -13.92 -2.45
N GLU A 108 -9.61 -14.19 -2.98
CA GLU A 108 -10.88 -13.70 -2.41
C GLU A 108 -11.17 -14.23 -1.00
N GLN A 109 -10.54 -15.34 -0.60
CA GLN A 109 -10.65 -15.92 0.73
C GLN A 109 -9.65 -15.32 1.74
N GLU A 110 -8.70 -14.48 1.33
CA GLU A 110 -7.73 -13.86 2.25
C GLU A 110 -8.30 -12.68 3.04
N ALA A 111 -9.40 -12.06 2.57
CA ALA A 111 -10.04 -10.94 3.24
C ALA A 111 -11.50 -10.80 2.79
N PRO A 112 -12.38 -10.16 3.58
CA PRO A 112 -13.74 -9.86 3.16
C PRO A 112 -13.79 -9.12 1.82
N ARG A 113 -14.77 -9.46 0.98
CA ARG A 113 -14.89 -8.91 -0.38
C ARG A 113 -14.88 -7.39 -0.40
N PHE A 114 -15.64 -6.77 0.50
CA PHE A 114 -15.67 -5.32 0.66
C PHE A 114 -14.26 -4.74 0.86
N TYR A 115 -13.46 -5.36 1.74
CA TYR A 115 -12.11 -4.91 2.04
C TYR A 115 -11.20 -5.02 0.80
N ILE A 116 -11.31 -6.12 0.04
CA ILE A 116 -10.56 -6.31 -1.21
C ILE A 116 -10.96 -5.26 -2.26
N ASP A 117 -12.25 -4.99 -2.42
CA ASP A 117 -12.76 -4.02 -3.39
C ASP A 117 -12.31 -2.60 -3.01
N LEU A 118 -12.40 -2.22 -1.72
CA LEU A 118 -11.93 -0.92 -1.23
C LEU A 118 -10.42 -0.75 -1.37
N MET A 119 -9.64 -1.76 -0.99
CA MET A 119 -8.19 -1.80 -1.20
C MET A 119 -7.84 -1.58 -2.67
N LYS A 120 -8.59 -2.23 -3.58
CA LYS A 120 -8.39 -2.09 -5.03
C LYS A 120 -8.72 -0.70 -5.55
N ARG A 121 -9.70 -0.01 -4.98
CA ARG A 121 -10.00 1.39 -5.29
C ARG A 121 -8.88 2.31 -4.81
N CYS A 122 -8.36 2.09 -3.60
CA CYS A 122 -7.27 2.90 -3.04
C CYS A 122 -6.01 2.87 -3.90
N TRP A 123 -5.61 1.71 -4.43
CA TRP A 123 -4.40 1.59 -5.25
C TRP A 123 -4.63 1.77 -6.77
N SER A 124 -5.74 2.41 -7.17
CA SER A 124 -6.02 2.71 -8.59
C SER A 124 -4.85 3.47 -9.24
N SER A 125 -4.55 3.18 -10.50
CA SER A 125 -3.55 3.95 -11.26
C SER A 125 -4.01 5.36 -11.60
N ASP A 126 -5.31 5.56 -11.73
CA ASP A 126 -5.90 6.88 -11.83
C ASP A 126 -6.11 7.46 -10.42
N PRO A 127 -5.41 8.55 -10.04
CA PRO A 127 -5.54 9.17 -8.73
C PRO A 127 -6.95 9.71 -8.44
N ASP A 128 -7.69 10.13 -9.47
CA ASP A 128 -9.04 10.70 -9.32
C ASP A 128 -10.10 9.62 -9.06
N SER A 129 -9.80 8.37 -9.39
CA SER A 129 -10.65 7.20 -9.09
C SER A 129 -10.48 6.68 -7.65
N ARG A 130 -9.53 7.22 -6.88
CA ARG A 130 -9.28 6.82 -5.49
C ARG A 130 -10.26 7.53 -4.56
N PRO A 131 -10.76 6.87 -3.50
CA PRO A 131 -11.60 7.54 -2.51
C PRO A 131 -10.81 8.62 -1.77
N ASP A 132 -11.49 9.68 -1.35
CA ASP A 132 -10.91 10.61 -0.38
C ASP A 132 -11.05 10.09 1.06
N VAL A 133 -10.44 10.80 2.01
CA VAL A 133 -10.43 10.40 3.43
C VAL A 133 -11.84 10.36 4.02
N SER A 134 -12.72 11.27 3.61
CA SER A 134 -14.11 11.34 4.12
C SER A 134 -14.93 10.18 3.60
N GLU A 135 -14.73 9.82 2.32
CA GLU A 135 -15.34 8.64 1.73
C GLU A 135 -14.83 7.36 2.42
N LEU A 136 -13.51 7.24 2.66
CA LEU A 136 -12.94 6.11 3.38
C LEU A 136 -13.53 5.94 4.78
N GLU A 137 -13.66 7.03 5.54
CA GLU A 137 -14.27 7.02 6.87
C GLU A 137 -15.71 6.48 6.82
N SER A 138 -16.52 6.99 5.88
CA SER A 138 -17.90 6.51 5.69
C SER A 138 -17.94 5.03 5.31
N LEU A 139 -17.09 4.60 4.39
CA LEU A 139 -17.03 3.22 3.91
C LEU A 139 -16.62 2.24 5.03
N PHE A 140 -15.64 2.61 5.85
CA PHE A 140 -15.28 1.78 7.01
C PHE A 140 -16.36 1.76 8.08
N PHE A 141 -17.07 2.86 8.29
CA PHE A 141 -18.21 2.88 9.20
C PHE A 141 -19.31 1.91 8.75
N ASP A 142 -19.71 1.98 7.47
CA ASP A 142 -20.72 1.09 6.89
C ASP A 142 -20.29 -0.39 6.95
N PHE A 143 -19.00 -0.65 6.73
CA PHE A 143 -18.43 -2.00 6.82
C PHE A 143 -18.46 -2.59 8.23
N LEU A 144 -18.17 -1.77 9.24
CA LEU A 144 -18.18 -2.22 10.65
C LEU A 144 -19.62 -2.42 11.18
N ASP A 145 -20.60 -1.75 10.58
CA ASP A 145 -22.02 -1.90 10.90
C ASP A 145 -22.68 -3.10 10.20
N ASP A 146 -22.00 -3.77 9.23
CA ASP A 146 -22.53 -4.96 8.56
C ASP A 146 -22.60 -6.15 9.54
N PRO A 147 -23.79 -6.69 9.83
CA PRO A 147 -23.95 -7.79 10.79
C PRO A 147 -23.24 -9.09 10.38
N GLY A 148 -22.91 -9.26 9.09
CA GLY A 148 -22.19 -10.41 8.57
C GLY A 148 -20.67 -10.22 8.56
N ILE A 149 -20.14 -9.09 9.03
CA ILE A 149 -18.70 -8.83 8.91
C ILE A 149 -17.85 -9.71 9.82
N GLU A 150 -18.32 -9.99 11.04
CA GLU A 150 -17.59 -10.81 12.00
C GLU A 150 -17.34 -12.23 11.45
N ASP A 151 -18.36 -12.82 10.81
CA ASP A 151 -18.24 -14.14 10.17
C ASP A 151 -17.26 -14.11 8.99
N GLN A 152 -17.34 -13.08 8.12
CA GLN A 152 -16.41 -12.94 6.98
C GLN A 152 -14.96 -12.75 7.43
N LEU A 153 -14.72 -11.96 8.48
CA LEU A 153 -13.39 -11.77 9.06
C LEU A 153 -12.85 -13.08 9.64
N LYS A 154 -13.71 -13.83 10.34
CA LYS A 154 -13.34 -15.14 10.91
C LYS A 154 -13.02 -16.16 9.83
N GLU A 155 -13.81 -16.23 8.75
CA GLU A 155 -13.54 -17.11 7.61
C GLU A 155 -12.18 -16.77 6.95
N ALA A 156 -11.90 -15.49 6.75
CA ALA A 156 -10.62 -15.03 6.21
C ALA A 156 -9.45 -15.38 7.15
N ASP A 157 -9.61 -15.22 8.46
CA ASP A 157 -8.62 -15.61 9.47
C ASP A 157 -8.33 -17.11 9.44
N GLU A 158 -9.36 -17.95 9.40
CA GLU A 158 -9.25 -19.40 9.33
C GLU A 158 -8.52 -19.83 8.05
N TYR A 159 -8.87 -19.23 6.90
CA TYR A 159 -8.20 -19.46 5.63
C TYR A 159 -6.70 -19.12 5.69
N ARG A 160 -6.35 -17.95 6.22
CA ARG A 160 -4.94 -17.51 6.35
C ARG A 160 -4.15 -18.41 7.30
N ARG A 161 -4.74 -18.85 8.41
CA ARG A 161 -4.09 -19.81 9.33
C ARG A 161 -3.82 -21.15 8.63
N ALA A 162 -4.78 -21.67 7.87
CA ALA A 162 -4.62 -22.90 7.12
C ALA A 162 -3.50 -22.80 6.06
N LEU A 163 -3.33 -21.64 5.41
CA LEU A 163 -2.22 -21.42 4.47
C LEU A 163 -0.85 -21.51 5.16
N ILE A 164 -0.73 -20.93 6.36
CA ILE A 164 0.50 -20.97 7.17
C ILE A 164 0.80 -22.41 7.61
N GLU A 165 -0.18 -23.11 8.15
CA GLU A 165 -0.02 -24.49 8.63
C GLU A 165 0.39 -25.47 7.52
N ASN A 166 -0.09 -25.26 6.31
CA ASN A 166 0.22 -26.11 5.16
C ASN A 166 1.55 -25.77 4.47
N ASN A 167 2.37 -24.86 5.01
CA ASN A 167 3.57 -24.30 4.34
C ASN A 167 3.28 -23.74 2.93
N GLN A 168 2.01 -23.43 2.63
CA GLN A 168 1.60 -22.76 1.39
C GLN A 168 1.69 -21.24 1.53
N SER A 169 1.85 -20.74 2.76
CA SER A 169 2.33 -19.39 2.98
C SER A 169 3.66 -19.25 2.25
N THR A 170 3.77 -18.22 1.44
CA THR A 170 4.96 -17.76 0.76
C THR A 170 6.03 -17.28 1.75
N HIS A 171 6.41 -18.10 2.73
CA HIS A 171 7.77 -18.08 3.25
C HIS A 171 8.66 -18.63 2.13
N SER A 172 8.95 -17.79 1.14
CA SER A 172 10.15 -17.96 0.34
C SER A 172 11.33 -17.79 1.31
N SER A 173 11.73 -18.92 1.89
CA SER A 173 12.97 -19.09 2.64
C SER A 173 14.15 -19.02 1.68
N THR A 174 14.31 -17.89 0.99
CA THR A 174 15.47 -17.54 0.18
C THR A 174 15.42 -16.05 -0.08
N TYR A 175 16.15 -15.28 0.72
CA TYR A 175 16.52 -13.87 0.52
C TYR A 175 15.49 -13.08 -0.29
N SER A 176 14.43 -12.60 0.36
CA SER A 176 13.57 -11.62 -0.28
C SER A 176 14.45 -10.46 -0.75
N LYS A 177 14.54 -10.30 -2.07
CA LYS A 177 15.19 -9.15 -2.71
C LYS A 177 14.30 -7.90 -2.64
N ALA A 178 13.20 -7.97 -1.88
CA ALA A 178 12.33 -6.85 -1.55
C ALA A 178 13.05 -5.90 -0.60
N ILE A 179 13.06 -4.62 -0.96
CA ILE A 179 13.56 -3.56 -0.11
C ILE A 179 12.37 -2.98 0.66
N CYS A 180 12.37 -3.18 1.98
CA CYS A 180 11.29 -2.80 2.88
C CYS A 180 11.61 -1.53 3.70
N VAL A 181 12.65 -0.80 3.32
CA VAL A 181 13.13 0.41 4.01
C VAL A 181 13.05 1.60 3.08
N SER A 182 12.75 2.76 3.65
CA SER A 182 12.64 4.02 2.92
C SER A 182 14.00 4.45 2.37
N ARG A 183 14.00 4.91 1.12
CA ARG A 183 15.19 5.39 0.43
C ARG A 183 14.81 6.36 -0.68
N ILE A 184 15.81 7.07 -1.20
CA ILE A 184 15.65 7.80 -2.46
C ILE A 184 15.46 6.77 -3.57
N LEU A 185 14.43 6.97 -4.39
CA LEU A 185 14.14 6.17 -5.58
C LEU A 185 14.70 6.90 -6.78
N ASP A 186 15.57 6.22 -7.53
CA ASP A 186 16.08 6.74 -8.80
C ASP A 186 15.06 6.48 -9.90
N THR A 187 14.46 7.56 -10.41
CA THR A 187 13.47 7.53 -11.50
C THR A 187 13.99 8.15 -12.79
N SER A 188 15.27 8.50 -12.84
CA SER A 188 15.88 9.14 -14.02
C SER A 188 15.76 8.28 -15.28
N GLU A 189 15.84 6.96 -15.13
CA GLU A 189 15.65 5.99 -16.22
C GLU A 189 14.19 5.91 -16.70
N LEU A 190 13.21 6.27 -15.87
CA LEU A 190 11.80 6.33 -16.23
C LEU A 190 11.48 7.60 -17.02
N GLU A 191 12.05 8.74 -16.61
CA GLU A 191 11.92 10.02 -17.33
C GLU A 191 12.42 9.89 -18.77
N GLY A 192 13.57 9.24 -18.98
CA GLY A 192 14.12 8.99 -20.32
C GLY A 192 13.27 8.05 -21.19
N GLN A 193 12.40 7.23 -20.59
CA GLN A 193 11.44 6.41 -21.32
C GLN A 193 10.05 7.04 -21.42
N LEU A 194 9.71 8.04 -20.58
CA LEU A 194 8.46 8.79 -20.62
C LEU A 194 8.38 9.72 -21.84
N ASP A 195 9.53 10.17 -22.37
CA ASP A 195 9.62 10.92 -23.63
C ASP A 195 9.19 10.09 -24.86
N GLU A 196 9.20 8.76 -24.78
CA GLU A 196 8.63 7.88 -25.82
C GLU A 196 7.11 7.65 -25.64
N MET A 197 6.48 8.24 -24.61
CA MET A 197 5.11 7.93 -24.16
C MET A 197 4.07 9.02 -24.44
N ILE A 198 4.39 10.00 -25.29
CA ILE A 198 3.41 10.91 -25.90
C ILE A 198 3.15 10.46 -27.35
N ILE A 199 2.50 9.31 -27.54
CA ILE A 199 1.77 8.96 -28.77
C ILE A 199 0.46 8.27 -28.37
#